data_AF-A0A0K9NNB0-F1
#
_entry.id   AF-A0A0K9NNB0-F1
#
_cell.length_a   1.000
_cell.length_b   1.000
_cell.length_c   1.000
_cell.angle_alpha   90.00
_cell.angle_beta   90.00
_cell.angle_gamma   90.00
#
_symmetry.space_group_name_H-M   'P 1'
#
loop_
_entity.id
_entity.type
_entity.pdbx_description
1 polymer ?
#
loop_
_entity_poly.entity_id
_entity_poly.type
_entity_poly.pdbx_seq_one_letter_code
_entity_poly.pdbx_strand_id
1 'polypeptide(L)'
;MNADFLHKKKNGKTYVKWTLKILSVHGPKAPLPFLKSVEVSFHERPDMKMAILQKQPFSLIRETRRSKPCNMILKLNFNEGLGCQFAVVECPINFMITFKSINHENDVIFQKLKTTALEEEDPCCGQSTVLERKVTPRNETTTHAIVTNIRVHDPHRENKDGIDIAKTMTVKPDTDELSDGDKVDLNVCEPASKKPKMLLSDVGNG
;
A
#
# COMPACT_ATOMS: atom_id res chain seq x y z
N MET A 1 -3.54 8.28 58.51
CA MET A 1 -3.36 6.83 58.70
C MET A 1 -4.00 6.15 57.49
N ASN A 2 -3.38 5.34 56.62
CA ASN A 2 -2.03 4.79 56.42
C ASN A 2 -1.91 4.67 54.87
N ALA A 3 -0.86 5.20 54.25
CA ALA A 3 0.38 4.49 53.90
C ALA A 3 0.16 3.17 53.13
N ASP A 4 0.70 3.19 51.90
CA ASP A 4 1.27 2.06 51.15
C ASP A 4 0.35 1.05 50.48
N PHE A 5 0.15 1.23 49.16
CA PHE A 5 0.52 0.20 48.17
C PHE A 5 1.05 0.86 46.89
N LEU A 6 2.16 1.59 47.04
CA LEU A 6 3.12 1.73 45.94
C LEU A 6 3.61 0.31 45.61
N HIS A 7 3.01 -0.32 44.60
CA HIS A 7 3.62 -1.47 43.95
C HIS A 7 4.92 -0.99 43.28
N LYS A 8 5.98 -0.93 44.08
CA LYS A 8 7.36 -0.80 43.64
C LYS A 8 7.67 -2.05 42.83
N LYS A 9 7.39 -1.99 41.53
CA LYS A 9 7.66 -3.08 40.59
C LYS A 9 9.18 -3.22 40.46
N LYS A 10 9.73 -4.24 41.12
CA LYS A 10 11.13 -4.67 41.05
C LYS A 10 11.65 -4.65 39.60
N ASN A 11 12.71 -3.88 39.36
CA ASN A 11 13.67 -3.93 38.26
C ASN A 11 13.21 -4.54 36.93
N GLY A 12 12.15 -4.00 36.33
CA GLY A 12 11.87 -4.26 34.92
C GLY A 12 12.95 -3.64 34.04
N LYS A 13 13.43 -4.36 33.01
CA LYS A 13 14.31 -3.77 31.98
C LYS A 13 13.66 -2.46 31.50
N THR A 14 14.41 -1.36 31.61
CA THR A 14 13.94 -0.01 31.24
C THR A 14 13.66 0.10 29.75
N TYR A 15 14.32 -0.73 28.96
CA TYR A 15 14.14 -0.87 27.52
C TYR A 15 13.43 -2.16 27.15
N VAL A 16 12.74 -2.13 26.02
CA VAL A 16 12.07 -3.26 25.40
C VAL A 16 12.47 -3.35 23.94
N LYS A 17 12.97 -4.52 23.55
CA LYS A 17 13.15 -4.89 22.16
C LYS A 17 11.83 -5.40 21.61
N TRP A 18 11.36 -4.83 20.51
CA TRP A 18 10.10 -5.18 19.87
C TRP A 18 10.29 -5.31 18.36
N THR A 19 9.30 -5.93 17.71
CA THR A 19 9.31 -6.17 16.27
C THR A 19 7.95 -5.83 15.70
N LEU A 20 7.91 -4.89 14.76
CA LEU A 20 6.77 -4.67 13.88
C LEU A 20 6.88 -5.65 12.70
N LYS A 21 5.76 -6.27 12.33
CA LYS A 21 5.61 -7.06 11.11
C LYS A 21 4.32 -6.67 10.41
N ILE A 22 4.38 -6.46 9.10
CA ILE A 22 3.19 -6.30 8.25
C ILE A 22 2.89 -7.64 7.61
N LEU A 23 1.68 -8.17 7.84
CA LEU A 23 1.27 -9.50 7.44
C LEU A 23 -0.05 -9.45 6.69
N SER A 24 -0.27 -10.44 5.82
CA SER A 24 -1.57 -10.65 5.17
C SER A 24 -2.53 -11.37 6.11
N VAL A 25 -3.82 -11.04 6.04
CA VAL A 25 -4.90 -11.76 6.74
C VAL A 25 -5.02 -13.22 6.28
N HIS A 26 -4.54 -13.53 5.08
CA HIS A 26 -4.48 -14.90 4.54
C HIS A 26 -3.34 -15.74 5.14
N GLY A 27 -2.53 -15.16 6.03
CA GLY A 27 -1.54 -15.87 6.83
C GLY A 27 -0.14 -15.24 6.80
N PRO A 28 0.73 -15.63 7.74
CA PRO A 28 2.04 -14.99 7.95
C PRO A 28 3.05 -15.23 6.83
N LYS A 29 2.80 -16.20 5.93
CA LYS A 29 3.63 -16.49 4.76
C LYS A 29 3.00 -16.00 3.45
N ALA A 30 1.75 -15.52 3.49
CA ALA A 30 1.07 -15.06 2.30
C ALA A 30 1.69 -13.73 1.83
N PRO A 31 2.02 -13.59 0.54
CA PRO A 31 2.62 -12.37 0.02
C PRO A 31 1.64 -11.20 0.07
N LEU A 32 2.19 -9.98 0.11
CA LEU A 32 1.46 -8.72 -0.04
C LEU A 32 1.79 -8.10 -1.42
N PRO A 33 1.25 -8.64 -2.53
CA PRO A 33 1.66 -8.26 -3.89
C PRO A 33 1.30 -6.82 -4.27
N PHE A 34 0.33 -6.22 -3.58
CA PHE A 34 -0.09 -4.83 -3.81
C PHE A 34 0.79 -3.80 -3.08
N LEU A 35 1.66 -4.23 -2.17
CA LEU A 35 2.46 -3.34 -1.34
C LEU A 35 3.89 -3.24 -1.88
N LYS A 36 4.28 -2.04 -2.29
CA LYS A 36 5.61 -1.72 -2.82
C LYS A 36 6.63 -1.53 -1.70
N SER A 37 6.28 -0.73 -0.70
CA SER A 37 7.13 -0.44 0.44
C SER A 37 6.32 0.06 1.64
N VAL A 38 6.95 0.08 2.80
CA VAL A 38 6.38 0.66 4.02
C VAL A 38 7.35 1.67 4.59
N GLU A 39 6.94 2.94 4.64
CA GLU A 39 7.67 3.94 5.41
C GLU A 39 7.15 3.94 6.85
N VAL A 40 8.08 3.88 7.79
CA VAL A 40 7.81 3.89 9.23
C VAL A 40 8.41 5.16 9.81
N SER A 41 7.57 6.00 10.39
CA SER A 41 7.98 7.20 11.11
C SER A 41 7.41 7.20 12.53
N PHE A 42 7.99 8.03 13.39
CA PHE A 42 7.63 8.11 14.80
C PHE A 42 7.35 9.57 15.14
N HIS A 43 6.06 9.92 15.26
CA HIS A 43 5.68 11.26 15.70
C HIS A 43 6.14 11.47 17.14
N GLU A 44 6.50 12.71 17.51
CA GLU A 44 6.96 13.09 18.86
C GLU A 44 8.25 12.40 19.35
N ARG A 45 8.94 11.64 18.48
CA ARG A 45 10.17 10.91 18.82
C ARG A 45 11.30 11.23 17.86
N PRO A 46 11.90 12.43 17.95
CA PRO A 46 13.08 12.77 17.16
C PRO A 46 14.28 11.86 17.46
N ASP A 47 14.28 11.20 18.62
CA ASP A 47 15.25 10.16 18.99
C ASP A 47 15.18 8.89 18.14
N MET A 48 14.08 8.69 17.39
CA MET A 48 13.84 7.48 16.61
C MET A 48 13.98 7.74 15.11
N LYS A 49 14.95 7.08 14.49
CA LYS A 49 15.16 7.17 13.04
C LYS A 49 14.03 6.46 12.27
N MET A 50 13.50 7.16 11.27
CA MET A 50 12.60 6.61 10.26
C MET A 50 13.21 5.40 9.54
N ALA A 51 12.36 4.55 8.99
CA ALA A 51 12.77 3.38 8.20
C ALA A 51 11.90 3.23 6.96
N ILE A 52 12.48 2.71 5.88
CA ILE A 52 11.74 2.33 4.67
C ILE A 52 11.97 0.84 4.45
N LEU A 53 10.90 0.05 4.48
CA LEU A 53 10.91 -1.39 4.28
C LEU A 53 10.51 -1.67 2.84
N GLN A 54 11.47 -2.07 2.00
CA GLN A 54 11.26 -2.26 0.56
C GLN A 54 11.09 -3.73 0.14
N LYS A 55 11.33 -4.68 1.05
CA LYS A 55 11.30 -6.11 0.76
C LYS A 55 10.46 -6.86 1.78
N GLN A 56 9.74 -7.87 1.31
CA GLN A 56 9.02 -8.81 2.16
C GLN A 56 9.99 -9.84 2.78
N PRO A 57 9.76 -10.26 4.04
CA PRO A 57 8.72 -9.77 4.95
C PRO A 57 9.02 -8.35 5.44
N PHE A 58 8.02 -7.48 5.42
CA PHE A 58 8.16 -6.12 5.94
C PHE A 58 8.23 -6.17 7.47
N SER A 59 9.44 -6.12 8.01
CA SER A 59 9.72 -6.25 9.44
C SER A 59 10.67 -5.16 9.92
N LEU A 60 10.40 -4.61 11.09
CA LEU A 60 11.23 -3.61 11.74
C LEU A 60 11.51 -4.03 13.19
N ILE A 61 12.79 -4.14 13.55
CA ILE A 61 13.22 -4.39 14.93
C ILE A 61 13.73 -3.08 15.53
N ARG A 62 13.28 -2.77 16.74
CA ARG A 62 13.70 -1.60 17.51
C ARG A 62 13.80 -1.94 18.98
N GLU A 63 14.51 -1.10 19.71
CA GLU A 63 14.56 -1.09 21.15
C GLU A 63 14.20 0.30 21.65
N THR A 64 13.22 0.40 22.56
CA THR A 64 12.73 1.68 23.07
C THR A 64 12.54 1.62 24.58
N ARG A 65 12.54 2.79 25.24
CA ARG A 65 12.20 2.87 26.67
C ARG A 65 10.74 2.51 26.88
N ARG A 66 10.45 1.64 27.84
CA ARG A 66 9.09 1.19 28.16
C ARG A 66 8.18 2.34 28.61
N SER A 67 8.73 3.27 29.38
CA SER A 67 7.99 4.39 29.96
C SER A 67 7.67 5.52 28.99
N LYS A 68 8.21 5.49 27.76
CA LYS A 68 8.02 6.56 26.78
C LYS A 68 7.19 6.02 25.62
N PRO A 69 5.86 6.22 25.62
CA PRO A 69 5.01 5.84 24.50
C PRO A 69 5.40 6.61 23.24
N CYS A 70 4.92 6.14 22.09
CA CYS A 70 5.03 6.88 20.83
C CYS A 70 3.93 6.48 19.84
N ASN A 71 3.58 7.40 18.96
CA ASN A 71 2.70 7.12 17.84
C ASN A 71 3.55 6.83 16.61
N MET A 72 3.55 5.57 16.19
CA MET A 72 4.20 5.13 14.98
C MET A 72 3.24 5.32 13.80
N ILE A 73 3.70 5.94 12.73
CA ILE A 73 2.93 6.13 11.51
C ILE A 73 3.49 5.19 10.45
N LEU A 74 2.61 4.39 9.87
CA LEU A 74 2.91 3.48 8.77
C LEU A 74 2.31 4.04 7.49
N LYS A 75 3.16 4.47 6.57
CA LYS A 75 2.74 4.82 5.21
C LYS A 75 2.97 3.61 4.32
N LEU A 76 1.87 2.97 3.92
CA LEU A 76 1.82 1.78 3.09
C LEU A 76 1.80 2.21 1.63
N ASN A 77 2.96 2.20 0.97
CA ASN A 77 3.06 2.59 -0.43
C ASN A 77 2.66 1.43 -1.34
N PHE A 78 1.70 1.66 -2.22
CA PHE A 78 1.15 0.65 -3.10
C PHE A 78 1.91 0.55 -4.43
N ASN A 79 1.80 -0.61 -5.06
CA ASN A 79 2.20 -0.78 -6.45
C ASN A 79 1.22 -0.04 -7.39
N GLU A 80 1.64 0.09 -8.65
CA GLU A 80 0.80 0.64 -9.71
C GLU A 80 -0.47 -0.22 -9.90
N GLY A 81 -1.53 0.40 -10.41
CA GLY A 81 -2.85 -0.24 -10.59
C GLY A 81 -3.84 0.00 -9.45
N LEU A 82 -3.42 0.61 -8.34
CA LEU A 82 -4.34 1.08 -7.29
C LEU A 82 -4.69 2.57 -7.48
N GLY A 83 -5.86 2.95 -6.96
CA GLY A 83 -6.45 4.29 -7.08
C GLY A 83 -5.64 5.36 -6.36
N CYS A 84 -5.02 4.97 -5.25
CA CYS A 84 -4.19 5.78 -4.38
C CYS A 84 -2.79 5.20 -4.35
N GLN A 85 -1.81 6.08 -4.17
CA GLN A 85 -0.41 5.71 -4.11
C GLN A 85 -0.01 5.13 -2.76
N PHE A 86 -0.75 5.46 -1.70
CA PHE A 86 -0.49 4.98 -0.35
C PHE A 86 -1.74 5.00 0.53
N ALA A 87 -1.65 4.30 1.66
CA ALA A 87 -2.53 4.46 2.81
C ALA A 87 -1.70 4.79 4.06
N VAL A 88 -2.30 5.47 5.03
CA VAL A 88 -1.65 5.80 6.30
C VAL A 88 -2.37 5.08 7.44
N VAL A 89 -1.60 4.41 8.28
CA VAL A 89 -2.08 3.73 9.48
C VAL A 89 -1.30 4.23 10.69
N GLU A 90 -2.03 4.69 11.71
CA GLU A 90 -1.46 5.06 12.99
C GLU A 90 -1.43 3.86 13.95
N CYS A 91 -0.28 3.67 14.59
CA CYS A 91 0.00 2.57 15.49
C CYS A 91 0.52 3.12 16.82
N PRO A 92 -0.34 3.31 17.83
CA PRO A 92 0.11 3.73 19.14
C PRO A 92 0.93 2.61 19.79
N ILE A 93 2.15 2.94 20.24
CA ILE A 93 3.05 2.04 20.94
C ILE A 93 3.11 2.48 22.40
N ASN A 94 2.56 1.64 23.29
CA ASN A 94 2.65 1.86 24.73
C ASN A 94 2.83 0.53 25.47
N PHE A 95 3.99 0.32 26.08
CA PHE A 95 4.30 -0.92 26.81
C PHE A 95 3.83 -0.92 28.27
N MET A 96 3.32 0.21 28.76
CA MET A 96 2.83 0.37 30.14
C MET A 96 1.33 0.12 30.24
N ILE A 97 0.62 0.16 29.11
CA ILE A 97 -0.83 -0.04 29.03
C ILE A 97 -1.08 -1.30 28.19
N THR A 98 -2.06 -2.09 28.59
CA THR A 98 -2.56 -3.20 27.77
C THR A 98 -3.88 -2.76 27.14
N PHE A 99 -3.91 -2.70 25.81
CA PHE A 99 -5.16 -2.42 25.09
C PHE A 99 -6.13 -3.58 25.25
N LYS A 100 -7.43 -3.28 25.20
CA LYS A 100 -8.46 -4.33 25.12
C LYS A 100 -8.46 -4.94 23.72
N SER A 101 -8.72 -6.25 23.64
CA SER A 101 -9.04 -6.88 22.37
C SER A 101 -10.35 -6.30 21.82
N ILE A 102 -10.41 -6.14 20.51
CA ILE A 102 -11.55 -5.61 19.78
C ILE A 102 -11.90 -6.60 18.69
N ASN A 103 -13.17 -6.93 18.57
CA ASN A 103 -13.71 -7.69 17.46
C ASN A 103 -15.04 -7.03 17.04
N HIS A 104 -15.09 -6.52 15.81
CA HIS A 104 -16.26 -5.86 15.27
C HIS A 104 -17.02 -6.77 14.30
N GLU A 105 -18.30 -6.49 14.10
CA GLU A 105 -19.06 -7.07 13.00
C GLU A 105 -18.54 -6.52 11.66
N ASN A 106 -17.78 -7.35 10.95
CA ASN A 106 -17.03 -6.93 9.77
C ASN A 106 -17.94 -6.40 8.65
N ASP A 107 -19.13 -6.97 8.48
CA ASP A 107 -20.04 -6.60 7.40
C ASP A 107 -20.51 -5.14 7.54
N VAL A 108 -20.84 -4.71 8.75
CA VAL A 108 -21.23 -3.32 9.04
C VAL A 108 -20.07 -2.37 8.74
N ILE A 109 -18.84 -2.75 9.08
CA ILE A 109 -17.66 -1.93 8.79
C ILE A 109 -17.39 -1.86 7.28
N PHE A 110 -17.48 -2.98 6.57
CA PHE A 110 -17.25 -2.99 5.14
C PHE A 110 -18.32 -2.21 4.38
N GLN A 111 -19.58 -2.31 4.79
CA GLN A 111 -20.66 -1.48 4.24
C GLN A 111 -20.36 0.00 4.49
N LYS A 112 -20.03 0.38 5.72
CA LYS A 112 -19.68 1.77 6.05
C LYS A 112 -18.51 2.28 5.19
N LEU A 113 -17.42 1.52 5.11
CA LEU A 113 -16.25 1.87 4.28
C LEU A 113 -16.64 2.05 2.81
N LYS A 114 -17.48 1.15 2.28
CA LYS A 114 -17.93 1.20 0.89
C LYS A 114 -18.82 2.42 0.63
N THR A 115 -19.78 2.67 1.51
CA THR A 115 -20.68 3.84 1.46
C THR A 115 -19.88 5.13 1.50
N THR A 116 -19.00 5.29 2.48
CA THR A 116 -18.11 6.47 2.59
C THR A 116 -17.28 6.68 1.33
N ALA A 117 -16.71 5.61 0.76
CA ALA A 117 -15.91 5.73 -0.45
C ALA A 117 -16.69 6.07 -1.73
N LEU A 118 -18.01 5.82 -1.77
CA LEU A 118 -18.88 6.08 -2.93
C LEU A 118 -19.66 7.40 -2.82
N GLU A 119 -19.99 7.84 -1.61
CA GLU A 119 -20.89 8.97 -1.37
C GLU A 119 -20.16 10.29 -1.08
N GLU A 120 -18.89 10.25 -0.67
CA GLU A 120 -18.11 11.48 -0.45
C GLU A 120 -17.72 12.13 -1.80
N GLU A 121 -17.86 13.46 -1.88
CA GLU A 121 -17.55 14.27 -3.08
C GLU A 121 -16.09 14.12 -3.54
N ASP A 122 -15.19 13.74 -2.62
CA ASP A 122 -13.82 13.30 -2.90
C ASP A 122 -13.71 11.80 -2.56
N PRO A 123 -13.74 10.88 -3.54
CA PRO A 123 -13.75 9.45 -3.27
C PRO A 123 -12.47 9.02 -2.53
N CYS A 124 -12.65 8.69 -1.26
CA CYS A 124 -11.60 8.52 -0.26
C CYS A 124 -10.80 7.21 -0.39
N CYS A 125 -9.99 7.09 -1.43
CA CYS A 125 -8.99 6.03 -1.55
C CYS A 125 -7.93 6.12 -0.44
N GLY A 126 -7.55 4.98 0.14
CA GLY A 126 -6.49 4.86 1.14
C GLY A 126 -6.98 5.05 2.57
N GLN A 127 -8.27 5.31 2.78
CA GLN A 127 -8.89 5.25 4.10
C GLN A 127 -8.72 3.86 4.71
N SER A 128 -8.43 3.83 6.01
CA SER A 128 -8.28 2.58 6.76
C SER A 128 -9.11 2.58 8.03
N THR A 129 -9.55 1.39 8.44
CA THR A 129 -10.25 1.18 9.71
C THR A 129 -9.79 -0.12 10.36
N VAL A 130 -9.90 -0.19 11.68
CA VAL A 130 -9.55 -1.40 12.45
C VAL A 130 -10.74 -2.35 12.43
N LEU A 131 -10.53 -3.57 11.93
CA LEU A 131 -11.51 -4.66 12.00
C LEU A 131 -11.40 -5.42 13.31
N GLU A 132 -10.16 -5.74 13.68
CA GLU A 132 -9.87 -6.61 14.80
C GLU A 132 -8.58 -6.17 15.48
N ARG A 133 -8.56 -6.24 16.81
CA ARG A 133 -7.35 -6.15 17.62
C ARG A 133 -7.30 -7.35 18.56
N LYS A 134 -6.25 -8.16 18.43
CA LYS A 134 -5.94 -9.28 19.33
C LYS A 134 -4.73 -8.91 20.17
N VAL A 135 -4.91 -8.87 21.49
CA VAL A 135 -3.84 -8.59 22.45
C VAL A 135 -3.54 -9.84 23.27
N THR A 136 -2.28 -10.26 23.30
CA THR A 136 -1.77 -11.31 24.17
C THR A 136 -0.64 -10.75 25.05
N PRO A 137 -0.20 -11.45 26.10
CA PRO A 137 0.92 -11.00 26.92
C PRO A 137 2.24 -10.79 26.15
N ARG A 138 2.38 -11.37 24.95
CA ARG A 138 3.63 -11.34 24.16
C ARG A 138 3.52 -10.58 22.85
N ASN A 139 2.32 -10.32 22.34
CA ASN A 139 2.11 -9.63 21.07
C ASN A 139 0.78 -8.88 21.03
N GLU A 140 0.73 -7.90 20.14
CA GLU A 140 -0.50 -7.23 19.74
C GLU A 140 -0.60 -7.35 18.22
N THR A 141 -1.76 -7.73 17.72
CA THR A 141 -2.06 -7.81 16.28
C THR A 141 -3.29 -6.98 16.00
N THR A 142 -3.19 -6.05 15.06
CA THR A 142 -4.31 -5.22 14.60
C THR A 142 -4.52 -5.47 13.12
N THR A 143 -5.73 -5.88 12.76
CA THR A 143 -6.17 -6.11 11.38
C THR A 143 -6.85 -4.85 10.87
N HIS A 144 -6.36 -4.32 9.75
CA HIS A 144 -6.93 -3.14 9.11
C HIS A 144 -7.61 -3.52 7.80
N ALA A 145 -8.76 -2.92 7.53
CA ALA A 145 -9.32 -2.83 6.19
C ALA A 145 -8.89 -1.51 5.57
N ILE A 146 -8.51 -1.53 4.29
CA ILE A 146 -8.11 -0.35 3.53
C ILE A 146 -8.93 -0.31 2.25
N VAL A 147 -9.57 0.81 1.97
CA VAL A 147 -10.36 0.99 0.74
C VAL A 147 -9.47 1.54 -0.36
N THR A 148 -9.56 0.95 -1.55
CA THR A 148 -8.84 1.44 -2.73
C THR A 148 -9.60 1.12 -4.01
N ASN A 149 -9.48 1.99 -5.01
CA ASN A 149 -10.01 1.73 -6.35
C ASN A 149 -8.97 0.98 -7.19
N ILE A 150 -9.39 0.24 -8.22
CA ILE A 150 -8.47 -0.36 -9.19
C ILE A 150 -8.42 0.55 -10.41
N ARG A 151 -7.23 0.95 -10.84
CA ARG A 151 -7.03 1.67 -12.09
C ARG A 151 -6.82 0.66 -13.21
N VAL A 152 -7.75 0.63 -14.16
CA VAL A 152 -7.59 -0.14 -15.39
C VAL A 152 -6.68 0.67 -16.32
N HIS A 153 -5.52 0.10 -16.66
CA HIS A 153 -4.68 0.67 -17.70
C HIS A 153 -5.31 0.33 -19.05
N ASP A 154 -5.78 1.35 -19.78
CA ASP A 154 -6.24 1.18 -21.16
C ASP A 154 -5.02 1.28 -22.10
N PRO A 155 -4.54 0.17 -22.68
CA PRO A 155 -3.37 0.18 -23.56
C PRO A 155 -3.60 0.94 -24.88
N HIS A 156 -4.82 1.45 -25.16
CA HIS A 156 -5.13 2.22 -26.36
C HIS A 156 -5.06 3.74 -26.23
N ARG A 157 -4.60 4.29 -25.09
CA ARG A 157 -4.43 5.74 -24.88
C ARG A 157 -2.98 6.22 -24.90
N GLU A 158 -2.18 5.75 -25.85
CA GLU A 158 -0.87 6.36 -26.14
C GLU A 158 -0.92 7.20 -27.44
N ASN A 159 -0.50 8.46 -27.32
CA ASN A 159 -0.21 9.47 -28.34
C ASN A 159 -1.34 10.03 -29.23
N LYS A 160 -1.93 11.15 -28.79
CA LYS A 160 -2.27 12.28 -29.66
C LYS A 160 -2.12 13.60 -28.91
N ASP A 161 -0.89 14.00 -28.61
CA ASP A 161 -0.55 15.42 -28.52
C ASP A 161 0.82 15.59 -29.16
N GLY A 162 0.78 16.07 -30.41
CA GLY A 162 1.96 16.33 -31.21
C GLY A 162 2.81 17.42 -30.57
N ILE A 163 4.08 17.11 -30.37
CA ILE A 163 5.12 18.12 -30.31
C ILE A 163 5.63 18.29 -31.73
N ASP A 164 5.25 19.40 -32.35
CA ASP A 164 5.92 20.06 -33.47
C ASP A 164 5.64 21.55 -33.21
N ILE A 165 6.56 22.51 -33.16
CA ILE A 165 7.80 22.79 -33.90
C ILE A 165 8.47 23.93 -33.08
N ALA A 166 9.78 24.13 -32.98
CA ALA A 166 10.68 24.38 -34.10
C ALA A 166 12.14 24.20 -33.66
N LYS A 167 12.89 23.35 -34.39
CA LYS A 167 14.34 23.54 -34.52
C LYS A 167 14.56 24.50 -35.68
N THR A 168 14.95 25.72 -35.35
CA THR A 168 15.58 26.67 -36.25
C THR A 168 16.83 26.03 -36.85
N MET A 169 16.84 25.80 -38.17
CA MET A 169 18.09 25.73 -38.92
C MET A 169 17.97 26.48 -40.23
N THR A 170 18.95 27.37 -40.37
CA THR A 170 19.21 28.41 -41.35
C THR A 170 19.39 27.85 -42.76
N VAL A 171 18.81 28.56 -43.72
CA VAL A 171 19.02 28.42 -45.17
C VAL A 171 20.49 28.71 -45.53
N LYS A 172 21.05 27.94 -46.47
CA LYS A 172 21.72 28.42 -47.69
C LYS A 172 21.86 27.31 -48.75
N PRO A 173 21.97 27.67 -50.04
CA PRO A 173 21.45 26.89 -51.16
C PRO A 173 22.55 26.24 -52.03
N ASP A 174 22.06 25.51 -53.05
CA ASP A 174 22.60 25.31 -54.41
C ASP A 174 22.91 23.86 -54.85
N THR A 175 22.06 23.46 -55.82
CA THR A 175 22.24 22.71 -57.08
C THR A 175 22.62 21.22 -57.17
N ASP A 176 21.70 20.51 -57.82
CA ASP A 176 21.86 19.64 -59.01
C ASP A 176 21.89 18.10 -58.91
N GLU A 177 21.01 17.53 -59.75
CA GLU A 177 21.05 16.27 -60.53
C GLU A 177 20.50 14.94 -59.97
N LEU A 178 19.32 14.60 -60.53
CA LEU A 178 18.88 13.36 -61.22
C LEU A 178 18.94 11.93 -60.57
N SER A 179 17.75 11.30 -60.61
CA SER A 179 17.41 9.88 -60.90
C SER A 179 17.93 8.78 -59.97
N ASP A 180 17.31 7.61 -59.82
CA ASP A 180 15.96 7.05 -59.98
C ASP A 180 16.13 5.69 -59.27
N GLY A 181 15.21 5.30 -58.37
CA GLY A 181 15.47 4.22 -57.42
C GLY A 181 14.22 3.45 -57.03
N ASP A 182 13.99 2.38 -57.79
CA ASP A 182 13.44 1.06 -57.45
C ASP A 182 12.39 0.90 -56.34
N LYS A 183 11.26 0.34 -56.81
CA LYS A 183 10.18 -0.38 -56.10
C LYS A 183 10.70 -1.36 -55.04
N VAL A 184 10.00 -1.43 -53.89
CA VAL A 184 9.74 -2.72 -53.24
C VAL A 184 8.37 -2.74 -52.56
N ASP A 185 7.75 -3.90 -52.67
CA ASP A 185 6.33 -4.20 -52.55
C ASP A 185 5.68 -4.11 -51.16
N LEU A 186 4.39 -3.81 -51.21
CA LEU A 186 3.38 -4.04 -50.18
C LEU A 186 3.27 -5.54 -49.87
N ASN A 187 3.55 -5.93 -48.62
CA ASN A 187 3.01 -7.18 -48.07
C ASN A 187 1.98 -6.87 -46.99
N VAL A 188 0.74 -7.16 -47.36
CA VAL A 188 -0.46 -7.29 -46.54
C VAL A 188 -0.35 -8.55 -45.69
N CYS A 189 -0.72 -8.46 -44.41
CA CYS A 189 -1.14 -9.62 -43.62
C CYS A 189 -2.24 -9.20 -42.64
N GLU A 190 -3.46 -9.66 -42.90
CA GLU A 190 -4.62 -9.58 -42.00
C GLU A 190 -4.47 -10.54 -40.78
N PRO A 191 -5.15 -10.26 -39.66
CA PRO A 191 -5.03 -11.05 -38.44
C PRO A 191 -6.03 -12.21 -38.34
N ALA A 192 -5.53 -13.40 -38.01
CA ALA A 192 -6.36 -14.54 -37.64
C ALA A 192 -6.84 -14.43 -36.17
N SER A 193 -8.15 -14.22 -36.03
CA SER A 193 -8.95 -14.31 -34.80
C SER A 193 -8.78 -15.65 -34.06
N LYS A 194 -8.39 -15.60 -32.78
CA LYS A 194 -8.67 -16.66 -31.81
C LYS A 194 -9.04 -16.06 -30.45
N LYS A 195 -10.34 -16.06 -30.14
CA LYS A 195 -10.88 -15.83 -28.79
C LYS A 195 -10.66 -17.08 -27.94
N PRO A 196 -10.15 -16.98 -26.69
CA PRO A 196 -10.36 -18.03 -25.69
C PRO A 196 -11.75 -17.85 -25.05
N LYS A 197 -12.59 -18.88 -25.18
CA LYS A 197 -13.77 -19.10 -24.33
C LYS A 197 -13.30 -19.59 -22.97
N MET A 198 -13.77 -19.00 -21.87
CA MET A 198 -13.70 -19.65 -20.55
C MET A 198 -15.11 -19.94 -20.05
N LEU A 199 -15.29 -21.20 -19.71
CA LEU A 199 -16.54 -21.88 -19.35
C LEU A 199 -16.94 -21.57 -17.91
N LEU A 200 -18.25 -21.36 -17.75
CA LEU A 200 -18.99 -21.39 -16.51
C LEU A 200 -19.19 -22.85 -16.08
N SER A 201 -19.03 -23.17 -14.80
CA SER A 201 -19.57 -24.40 -14.22
C SER A 201 -20.11 -24.11 -12.82
N ASP A 202 -21.43 -24.05 -12.72
CA ASP A 202 -22.18 -24.33 -11.48
C ASP A 202 -22.37 -25.85 -11.34
N VAL A 203 -22.30 -26.36 -10.11
CA VAL A 203 -23.00 -27.49 -9.43
C VAL A 203 -22.25 -27.63 -8.09
N GLY A 204 -22.80 -27.77 -6.88
CA GLY A 204 -24.11 -28.12 -6.35
C GLY A 204 -23.90 -28.68 -4.92
N ASN A 205 -24.94 -28.66 -4.10
CA ASN A 205 -25.01 -28.93 -2.66
C ASN A 205 -24.21 -30.12 -2.07
N GLY A 206 -23.82 -29.92 -0.81
CA GLY A 206 -23.73 -30.93 0.25
C GLY A 206 -24.18 -30.31 1.56
#